data_AF-A0A4Q5PE53-F1
#
_entry.id   AF-A0A4Q5PE53-F1
#
_cell.length_a   1.000
_cell.length_b   1.000
_cell.length_c   1.000
_cell.angle_alpha   90.00
_cell.angle_beta   90.00
_cell.angle_gamma   90.00
#
_symmetry.space_group_name_H-M   'P 1'
#
loop_
_entity.id
_entity.type
_entity.pdbx_description
1 polymer ?
#
loop_
_entity_poly.entity_id
_entity_poly.type
_entity_poly.pdbx_seq_one_letter_code
_entity_poly.pdbx_strand_id
1 'polypeptide(L)' 'MNNLIKPKKLEKGDLIATVSLSWGGAGDEQFRHRYQLGKKRLEEVFGLKVIEMTNSLK' A
#
# COMPACT_ATOMS: atom_id res chain seq x y z
N MET A 1 -19.40 22.80 -12.30
CA MET A 1 -18.16 22.05 -12.60
C MET A 1 -17.73 21.34 -11.33
N ASN A 2 -17.46 20.04 -11.37
CA ASN A 2 -17.04 19.30 -10.18
C ASN A 2 -15.66 19.78 -9.72
N ASN A 3 -15.61 20.38 -8.54
CA ASN A 3 -14.45 21.10 -7.99
C ASN A 3 -13.58 20.16 -7.14
N LEU A 4 -13.11 19.05 -7.72
CA LEU A 4 -12.25 18.09 -7.03
C LEU A 4 -10.77 18.38 -7.32
N ILE A 5 -9.94 18.34 -6.28
CA ILE A 5 -8.49 18.48 -6.42
C ILE A 5 -7.94 17.22 -7.11
N LYS A 6 -7.21 17.41 -8.22
CA LYS A 6 -6.47 16.33 -8.87
C LYS A 6 -5.11 16.13 -8.16
N PRO A 7 -4.79 14.93 -7.68
CA PRO A 7 -3.50 14.67 -7.04
C PRO A 7 -2.36 14.65 -8.07
N LYS A 8 -1.13 14.78 -7.58
CA LYS A 8 0.07 14.56 -8.38
C LYS A 8 0.19 13.09 -8.77
N LYS A 9 0.77 12.83 -9.94
CA LYS A 9 1.14 11.47 -10.36
C LYS A 9 2.26 10.91 -9.48
N LEU A 10 2.33 9.59 -9.37
CA LEU A 10 3.42 8.89 -8.70
C LEU A 10 4.65 8.81 -9.61
N GLU A 11 5.82 8.83 -8.99
CA GLU A 11 7.12 8.63 -9.62
C GLU A 11 7.90 7.52 -8.88
N LYS A 12 8.92 6.97 -9.55
CA LYS A 12 9.85 6.02 -8.90
C LYS A 12 10.52 6.68 -7.70
N GLY A 13 10.59 5.95 -6.59
CA GLY A 13 11.16 6.41 -5.33
C GLY A 13 10.15 7.05 -4.37
N ASP A 14 8.92 7.32 -4.82
CA ASP A 14 7.86 7.84 -3.97
C ASP A 14 7.46 6.86 -2.87
N LEU A 15 7.03 7.43 -1.75
CA LEU A 15 6.58 6.71 -0.57
C LEU A 15 5.07 6.48 -0.63
N ILE A 16 4.63 5.24 -0.43
CA ILE A 16 3.21 4.88 -0.36
C ILE A 16 2.89 4.20 0.97
N ALA A 17 1.72 4.51 1.52
CA ALA A 17 1.23 3.94 2.76
C ALA A 17 0.21 2.83 2.50
N THR A 18 0.36 1.68 3.17
CA THR A 18 -0.69 0.65 3.21
C THR A 18 -1.51 0.78 4.48
N VAL A 19 -2.84 0.73 4.33
CA VAL A 19 -3.83 0.87 5.42
C VAL A 19 -4.91 -0.20 5.31
N SER A 20 -5.42 -0.63 6.45
CA SER A 20 -6.53 -1.60 6.56
C SER A 20 -7.73 -0.90 7.18
N LEU A 21 -8.53 -0.20 6.36
CA LEU A 21 -9.68 0.61 6.80
C LEU A 21 -10.99 -0.18 6.92
N SER A 22 -10.96 -1.46 6.54
CA SER A 22 -12.12 -2.35 6.55
C SER A 22 -11.71 -3.69 7.15
N TRP A 23 -11.58 -4.75 6.36
CA TRP A 23 -11.13 -6.04 6.86
C TRP A 23 -9.59 -6.09 7.02
N GLY A 24 -9.13 -6.46 8.22
CA GLY A 24 -7.72 -6.49 8.62
C GLY A 24 -6.93 -7.73 8.19
N GLY A 25 -7.53 -8.63 7.39
CA GLY A 25 -6.96 -9.95 7.09
C GLY A 25 -5.57 -9.94 6.43
N ALA A 26 -5.05 -8.80 5.96
CA ALA A 26 -3.67 -8.69 5.50
C ALA A 26 -2.62 -8.93 6.61
N GLY A 27 -3.02 -8.79 7.88
CA GLY A 27 -2.24 -9.15 9.07
C GLY A 27 -2.26 -10.64 9.39
N ASP A 28 -3.37 -11.34 9.09
CA ASP A 28 -3.55 -12.77 9.41
C ASP A 28 -2.45 -13.63 8.79
N GLU A 29 -1.94 -14.60 9.56
CA GLU A 29 -0.87 -15.51 9.14
C GLU A 29 -1.18 -16.21 7.81
N GLN A 30 -2.41 -16.70 7.65
CA GLN A 30 -2.86 -17.38 6.43
C GLN A 30 -2.79 -16.50 5.17
N PHE A 31 -2.89 -15.17 5.30
CA PHE A 31 -2.92 -14.23 4.18
C PHE A 31 -1.67 -13.34 4.10
N ARG A 32 -0.79 -13.38 5.10
CA ARG A 32 0.44 -12.57 5.19
C ARG A 32 1.29 -12.66 3.93
N HIS A 33 1.40 -13.86 3.36
CA HIS A 33 2.14 -14.11 2.12
C HIS A 33 1.59 -13.30 0.92
N ARG A 34 0.26 -13.10 0.85
CA ARG A 34 -0.38 -12.31 -0.22
C ARG A 34 -0.03 -10.84 -0.10
N TYR A 35 -0.04 -10.30 1.12
CA TYR A 35 0.41 -8.93 1.34
C TYR A 35 1.87 -8.75 0.93
N GLN A 36 2.75 -9.67 1.37
CA GLN A 36 4.19 -9.56 1.08
C GLN A 36 4.47 -9.62 -0.42
N LEU A 37 3.77 -10.48 -1.15
CA LEU A 37 3.86 -10.51 -2.61
C LEU A 37 3.39 -9.19 -3.25
N GLY A 38 2.31 -8.60 -2.74
CA GLY A 38 1.82 -7.29 -3.19
C GLY A 38 2.82 -6.17 -2.93
N LYS A 39 3.37 -6.10 -1.70
CA LYS A 39 4.42 -5.16 -1.31
C LYS A 39 5.65 -5.28 -2.23
N LYS A 40 6.14 -6.50 -2.42
CA LYS A 40 7.29 -6.79 -3.30
C LYS A 40 7.07 -6.29 -4.73
N ARG A 41 5.87 -6.45 -5.29
CA ARG A 41 5.55 -5.96 -6.64
C ARG A 41 5.52 -4.44 -6.71
N LEU A 42 4.99 -3.76 -5.69
CA LEU A 42 5.01 -2.29 -5.61
C LEU A 42 6.46 -1.76 -5.60
N GLU A 43 7.34 -2.46 -4.86
CA GLU A 43 8.75 -2.10 -4.76
C GLU A 43 9.53 -2.42 -6.05
N GLU A 44 9.42 -3.63 -6.59
CA GLU A 44 10.25 -4.09 -7.71
C GLU A 44 9.75 -3.64 -9.09
N VAL A 45 8.44 -3.69 -9.32
CA VAL A 45 7.86 -3.40 -10.64
C VAL A 45 7.70 -1.88 -10.82
N PHE A 46 7.22 -1.20 -9.78
CA PHE A 46 6.91 0.23 -9.83
C PHE A 46 8.00 1.11 -9.22
N GLY A 47 8.97 0.55 -8.49
CA GLY A 47 10.05 1.32 -7.86
C GLY A 47 9.59 2.18 -6.69
N LEU A 48 8.48 1.83 -6.03
CA LEU A 48 7.93 2.60 -4.91
C LEU A 48 8.51 2.14 -3.57
N LYS A 49 8.48 3.01 -2.57
CA LYS A 49 8.82 2.67 -1.18
C LYS A 49 7.53 2.43 -0.43
N VAL A 50 7.35 1.24 0.15
CA VAL A 50 6.13 0.89 0.88
C VAL A 50 6.35 1.05 2.38
N ILE A 51 5.44 1.76 3.05
CA ILE A 51 5.37 1.84 4.51
C ILE A 51 4.04 1.30 5.03
N GLU A 52 4.12 0.49 6.07
CA GLU A 52 2.96 0.00 6.81
C GLU A 52 2.55 0.99 7.89
N MET A 53 1.28 1.42 7.88
CA MET A 53 0.75 2.19 9.01
C MET A 53 0.62 1.30 10.25
N THR A 54 0.72 1.89 11.44
CA THR A 54 0.92 1.19 12.73
C THR A 54 -0.01 0.01 13.01
N ASN A 55 -1.25 0.04 12.51
CA ASN A 55 -2.27 -1.00 12.74
C ASN A 55 -2.66 -1.76 11.47
N SER A 56 -1.96 -1.56 10.35
CA SER A 56 -2.37 -2.10 9.05
C SER A 56 -2.26 -3.63 8.95
N LEU A 57 -1.42 -4.25 9.78
CA LEU A 57 -1.09 -5.69 9.72
C LEU A 57 -1.24 -6.40 11.07
N LYS A 58 -2.01 -5.83 12.00
CA LYS A 58 -2.25 -6.41 13.31
C LYS A 58 -3.40 -7.40 13.30
#